data_AF-A0A516NP42-F1
#
_entry.id   AF-A0A516NP42-F1
#
_cell.length_a   1.000
_cell.length_b   1.000
_cell.length_c   1.000
_cell.angle_alpha   90.00
_cell.angle_beta   90.00
_cell.angle_gamma   90.00
#
_symmetry.space_group_name_H-M   'P 1'
#
loop_
_entity.id
_entity.type
_entity.pdbx_description
1 polymer ?
#
loop_
_entity_poly.entity_id
_entity_poly.type
_entity_poly.pdbx_seq_one_letter_code
_entity_poly.pdbx_strand_id
1 'polypeptide(L)'
;MARSDVSDSRFGLGDLLGLRGGAGWLFLVILEATIALYMYKNFHGVPFWSALAGMALMLAAGALVMVVPVDPLPVPVALFAAAAGPASAGLTVMSLSPGGQSHSVWTAYASSYVLAVLVLRGRVRIAWVGVAAIAAVVAVAGMGPQLEASAVVGSIVPIGTVAAITVFAAIMRPMQRSLRLLREEAMLRAAAEATMSAADNERTRQLTRLDRVAGPILERIADGVELTVSEREECRLLEAELRDGLRAPQLVTDELSCAARGARSRGVEVVLLDDGGFTGVPEWVRKRVIDAATRELDAANTGTVTVRVLPLGRRLLATVLATGPERDQRTEIDTDGKVTVG
;
A
#
# COMPACT_ATOMS: atom_id res chain seq x y z
N MET A 1 0.35 -8.12 17.77
CA MET A 1 -1.06 -7.67 17.81
C MET A 1 -1.07 -6.20 17.39
N ALA A 2 -1.16 -5.95 16.08
CA ALA A 2 -1.23 -4.61 15.52
C ALA A 2 -2.36 -4.63 14.48
N ARG A 3 -3.54 -4.14 14.88
CA ARG A 3 -4.61 -3.79 13.95
C ARG A 3 -4.16 -2.52 13.26
N SER A 4 -3.59 -2.64 12.06
CA SER A 4 -3.51 -1.51 11.14
C SER A 4 -4.92 -1.19 10.67
N ASP A 5 -5.35 0.03 10.96
CA ASP A 5 -6.66 0.57 10.67
C ASP A 5 -7.12 0.29 9.24
N VAL A 6 -8.19 -0.50 9.15
CA VAL A 6 -9.07 -0.55 7.98
C VAL A 6 -9.83 0.78 7.94
N SER A 7 -9.14 1.83 7.48
CA SER A 7 -9.77 3.11 7.13
C SER A 7 -9.31 3.58 5.75
N ASP A 8 -8.95 2.64 4.87
CA ASP A 8 -8.68 2.93 3.48
C ASP A 8 -10.00 3.33 2.80
N SER A 9 -10.19 4.63 2.84
CA SER A 9 -11.31 5.38 2.33
C SER A 9 -11.73 4.85 0.96
N ARG A 10 -13.04 4.70 0.82
CA ARG A 10 -13.72 4.42 -0.44
C ARG A 10 -13.33 5.49 -1.46
N PHE A 11 -12.23 5.29 -2.18
CA PHE A 11 -11.85 6.02 -3.39
C PHE A 11 -12.97 5.79 -4.40
N GLY A 12 -13.95 6.69 -4.38
CA GLY A 12 -15.17 6.63 -5.15
C GLY A 12 -14.90 6.90 -6.62
N LEU A 13 -15.88 6.55 -7.46
CA LEU A 13 -15.84 6.78 -8.91
C LEU A 13 -15.46 8.24 -9.26
N GLY A 14 -15.73 9.18 -8.35
CA GLY A 14 -15.41 10.60 -8.51
C GLY A 14 -13.92 10.95 -8.50
N ASP A 15 -13.08 10.25 -7.74
CA ASP A 15 -11.64 10.50 -7.73
C ASP A 15 -10.98 10.17 -9.08
N LEU A 16 -11.42 9.08 -9.71
CA LEU A 16 -10.84 8.59 -10.97
C LEU A 16 -11.41 9.29 -12.22
N LEU A 17 -12.64 9.82 -12.14
CA LEU A 17 -13.19 10.70 -13.18
C LEU A 17 -12.60 12.13 -13.12
N GLY A 18 -11.63 12.37 -12.23
CA GLY A 18 -11.03 13.68 -12.02
C GLY A 18 -11.98 14.68 -11.34
N LEU A 19 -13.11 14.23 -10.80
CA LEU A 19 -14.10 15.09 -10.12
C LEU A 19 -13.57 15.67 -8.80
N ARG A 20 -12.46 15.13 -8.29
CA ARG A 20 -11.67 15.72 -7.20
C ARG A 20 -10.36 16.23 -7.77
N GLY A 21 -10.34 17.52 -8.14
CA GLY A 21 -9.19 18.20 -8.73
C GLY A 21 -9.61 19.27 -9.75
N GLY A 22 -8.65 19.80 -10.51
CA GLY A 22 -8.92 20.85 -11.51
C GLY A 22 -9.92 20.44 -12.60
N ALA A 23 -9.95 19.17 -12.99
CA ALA A 23 -10.93 18.64 -13.94
C ALA A 23 -12.36 18.63 -13.37
N GLY A 24 -12.53 18.34 -12.08
CA GLY A 24 -13.82 18.40 -11.39
C GLY A 24 -14.33 19.81 -11.21
N TRP A 25 -13.42 20.75 -10.93
CA TRP A 25 -13.77 22.17 -10.91
C TRP A 25 -14.16 22.67 -12.30
N LEU A 26 -13.43 22.27 -13.35
CA LEU A 26 -13.79 22.57 -14.74
C LEU A 26 -15.14 21.97 -15.13
N PHE A 27 -15.41 20.72 -14.74
CA PHE A 27 -16.72 20.09 -14.96
C PHE A 27 -17.84 20.83 -14.21
N LEU A 28 -17.62 21.24 -12.96
CA LEU A 28 -18.57 22.06 -12.20
C LEU A 28 -18.81 23.39 -12.92
N VAL A 29 -17.76 24.10 -13.34
CA VAL A 29 -17.91 25.39 -14.04
C VAL A 29 -18.70 25.21 -15.33
N ILE A 30 -18.42 24.17 -16.12
CA ILE A 30 -19.17 23.87 -17.34
C ILE A 30 -20.62 23.51 -17.02
N LEU A 31 -20.86 22.71 -15.99
CA LEU A 31 -22.21 22.33 -15.56
C LEU A 31 -23.02 23.56 -15.14
N GLU A 32 -22.49 24.38 -14.24
CA GLU A 32 -23.13 25.60 -13.76
C GLU A 32 -23.35 26.61 -14.89
N ALA A 33 -22.35 26.77 -15.78
CA ALA A 33 -22.49 27.62 -16.97
C ALA A 33 -23.58 27.11 -17.92
N THR A 34 -23.68 25.78 -18.11
CA THR A 34 -24.73 25.18 -18.93
C THR A 34 -26.11 25.41 -18.31
N ILE A 35 -26.26 25.17 -17.00
CA ILE A 35 -27.50 25.44 -16.27
C ILE A 35 -27.90 26.92 -16.41
N ALA A 36 -26.96 27.84 -16.16
CA ALA A 36 -27.19 29.27 -16.26
C ALA A 36 -27.54 29.73 -17.68
N LEU A 37 -26.87 29.19 -18.71
CA LEU A 37 -27.15 29.52 -20.12
C LEU A 37 -28.55 29.05 -20.55
N TYR A 38 -28.91 27.81 -20.20
CA TYR A 38 -30.25 27.28 -20.46
C TYR A 38 -31.31 28.10 -19.74
N MET A 39 -31.05 28.53 -18.51
CA MET A 39 -31.96 29.38 -17.78
C MET A 39 -32.12 30.74 -18.42
N TYR A 40 -31.03 31.44 -18.72
CA TYR A 40 -31.04 32.79 -19.33
C TYR A 40 -31.93 32.85 -20.58
N LYS A 41 -31.84 31.85 -21.45
CA LYS A 41 -32.67 31.76 -22.66
C LYS A 41 -34.18 31.66 -22.37
N ASN A 42 -34.56 31.12 -21.21
CA ASN A 42 -35.95 30.89 -20.81
C ASN A 42 -36.51 31.97 -19.86
N PHE A 43 -35.72 32.98 -19.45
CA PHE A 43 -36.18 34.06 -18.55
C PHE A 43 -37.29 34.93 -19.15
N HIS A 44 -37.48 34.93 -20.47
CA HIS A 44 -38.41 35.86 -21.13
C HIS A 44 -39.89 35.49 -20.93
N GLY A 45 -40.19 34.28 -20.44
CA GLY A 45 -41.56 33.78 -20.27
C GLY A 45 -42.05 33.61 -18.83
N VAL A 46 -41.20 33.82 -17.82
CA VAL A 46 -41.48 33.46 -16.40
C VAL A 46 -41.24 34.67 -15.49
N PRO A 47 -42.04 34.90 -14.43
CA PRO A 47 -41.78 35.98 -13.48
C PRO A 47 -40.35 35.92 -12.90
N PHE A 48 -39.67 37.07 -12.91
CA PHE A 48 -38.25 37.19 -12.56
C PHE A 48 -37.89 36.49 -11.24
N TRP A 49 -38.70 36.65 -10.19
CA TRP A 49 -38.44 36.06 -8.88
C TRP A 49 -38.56 34.54 -8.86
N SER A 50 -39.52 33.97 -9.58
CA SER A 50 -39.66 32.50 -9.70
C SER A 50 -38.52 31.88 -10.50
N ALA A 51 -38.08 32.55 -11.58
CA ALA A 51 -36.92 32.12 -12.35
C ALA A 51 -35.63 32.20 -11.52
N LEU A 52 -35.44 33.29 -10.77
CA LEU A 52 -34.28 33.47 -9.90
C LEU A 52 -34.22 32.42 -8.77
N ALA A 53 -35.35 32.13 -8.12
CA ALA A 53 -35.44 31.11 -7.09
C ALA A 53 -35.14 29.70 -7.64
N GLY A 54 -35.72 29.36 -8.80
CA GLY A 54 -35.44 28.10 -9.49
C GLY A 54 -33.97 27.96 -9.90
N MET A 55 -33.33 29.06 -10.29
CA MET A 55 -31.89 29.12 -10.61
C MET A 55 -31.04 28.84 -9.38
N ALA A 56 -31.26 29.63 -8.34
CA ALA A 56 -30.49 29.52 -7.10
C ALA A 56 -30.56 28.10 -6.54
N LEU A 57 -31.73 27.47 -6.63
CA LEU A 57 -31.95 26.11 -6.14
C LEU A 57 -31.18 25.07 -6.99
N MET A 58 -31.17 25.21 -8.32
CA MET A 58 -30.42 24.34 -9.22
C MET A 58 -28.91 24.47 -9.08
N LEU A 59 -28.41 25.72 -9.05
CA LEU A 59 -26.97 25.98 -8.87
C LEU A 59 -26.52 25.48 -7.48
N ALA A 60 -27.34 25.69 -6.44
CA ALA A 60 -27.04 25.15 -5.12
C ALA A 60 -26.98 23.62 -5.11
N ALA A 61 -27.90 22.95 -5.83
CA ALA A 61 -27.88 21.50 -5.95
C ALA A 61 -26.65 20.98 -6.72
N GLY A 62 -26.29 21.62 -7.83
CA GLY A 62 -25.09 21.31 -8.62
C GLY A 62 -23.81 21.46 -7.79
N ALA A 63 -23.64 22.61 -7.15
CA ALA A 63 -22.51 22.90 -6.28
C ALA A 63 -22.44 21.94 -5.09
N LEU A 64 -23.56 21.68 -4.40
CA LEU A 64 -23.57 20.84 -3.20
C LEU A 64 -23.22 19.39 -3.52
N VAL A 65 -23.70 18.85 -4.64
CA VAL A 65 -23.36 17.49 -5.08
C VAL A 65 -21.88 17.37 -5.42
N MET A 66 -21.22 18.45 -5.84
CA MET A 66 -19.80 18.44 -6.17
C MET A 66 -18.88 18.73 -4.99
N VAL A 67 -19.19 19.73 -4.17
CA VAL A 67 -18.34 20.23 -3.08
C VAL A 67 -18.25 19.21 -1.93
N VAL A 68 -19.31 18.46 -1.65
CA VAL A 68 -19.31 17.50 -0.54
C VAL A 68 -18.35 16.34 -0.86
N PRO A 69 -17.23 16.17 -0.14
CA PRO A 69 -16.20 15.22 -0.48
C PRO A 69 -16.48 13.86 0.18
N VAL A 70 -17.69 13.33 0.08
CA VAL A 70 -18.06 12.05 0.71
C VAL A 70 -18.75 11.15 -0.29
N ASP A 71 -18.19 9.96 -0.51
CA ASP A 71 -18.77 8.91 -1.37
C ASP A 71 -19.12 7.65 -0.54
N PRO A 72 -20.38 7.17 -0.58
CA PRO A 72 -21.53 7.76 -1.27
C PRO A 72 -22.03 9.04 -0.58
N LEU A 73 -22.57 9.97 -1.37
CA LEU A 73 -23.12 11.25 -0.91
C LEU A 73 -24.05 11.08 0.31
N PRO A 74 -24.02 11.97 1.32
CA PRO A 74 -24.97 11.92 2.44
C PRO A 74 -26.42 11.96 1.97
N VAL A 75 -27.30 11.17 2.60
CA VAL A 75 -28.71 11.05 2.20
C VAL A 75 -29.43 12.42 2.17
N PRO A 76 -29.25 13.33 3.14
CA PRO A 76 -29.91 14.64 3.12
C PRO A 76 -29.53 15.48 1.89
N VAL A 77 -28.24 15.47 1.52
CA VAL A 77 -27.72 16.17 0.35
C VAL A 77 -28.29 15.58 -0.94
N ALA A 78 -28.33 14.25 -1.03
CA ALA A 78 -28.89 13.56 -2.18
C ALA A 78 -30.40 13.82 -2.32
N LEU A 79 -31.14 13.87 -1.21
CA LEU A 79 -32.57 14.22 -1.21
C LEU A 79 -32.80 15.67 -1.64
N PHE A 80 -32.00 16.62 -1.14
CA PHE A 80 -32.06 18.01 -1.56
C PHE A 80 -31.84 18.14 -3.08
N ALA A 81 -30.77 17.52 -3.59
CA ALA A 81 -30.45 17.53 -5.01
C ALA A 81 -31.53 16.87 -5.88
N ALA A 82 -32.16 15.79 -5.38
CA ALA A 82 -33.27 15.14 -6.09
C ALA A 82 -34.58 15.95 -6.05
N ALA A 83 -34.85 16.65 -4.95
CA ALA A 83 -36.00 17.52 -4.80
C ALA A 83 -35.84 18.86 -5.56
N ALA A 84 -34.60 19.23 -5.90
CA ALA A 84 -34.30 20.49 -6.54
C ALA A 84 -34.96 20.68 -7.91
N GLY A 85 -34.94 19.62 -8.74
CA GLY A 85 -35.65 19.56 -10.02
C GLY A 85 -37.14 19.82 -9.90
N PRO A 86 -37.86 18.95 -9.18
CA PRO A 86 -39.30 19.10 -8.97
C PRO A 86 -39.69 20.44 -8.33
N ALA A 87 -38.92 20.93 -7.35
CA ALA A 87 -39.21 22.22 -6.70
C ALA A 87 -39.04 23.40 -7.66
N SER A 88 -37.95 23.42 -8.43
CA SER A 88 -37.71 24.45 -9.46
C SER A 88 -38.77 24.40 -10.56
N ALA A 89 -39.13 23.20 -11.02
CA ALA A 89 -40.22 22.98 -11.97
C ALA A 89 -41.56 23.50 -11.44
N GLY A 90 -41.93 23.15 -10.20
CA GLY A 90 -43.16 23.62 -9.57
C GLY A 90 -43.24 25.14 -9.46
N LEU A 91 -42.16 25.79 -9.01
CA LEU A 91 -42.08 27.26 -8.89
C LEU A 91 -42.30 27.96 -10.23
N THR A 92 -41.74 27.42 -11.31
CA THR A 92 -41.91 28.01 -12.64
C THR A 92 -43.29 27.75 -13.23
N VAL A 93 -43.80 26.52 -13.13
CA VAL A 93 -45.11 26.13 -13.68
C VAL A 93 -46.25 26.89 -12.99
N MET A 94 -46.21 26.99 -11.66
CA MET A 94 -47.28 27.68 -10.90
C MET A 94 -47.28 29.20 -11.09
N SER A 95 -46.21 29.76 -11.64
CA SER A 95 -46.05 31.21 -11.85
C SER A 95 -46.38 31.65 -13.30
N LEU A 96 -46.72 30.71 -14.18
CA LEU A 96 -47.03 30.97 -15.60
C LEU A 96 -48.52 31.29 -15.80
N SER A 97 -48.82 32.23 -16.71
CA SER A 97 -50.18 32.45 -17.21
C SER A 97 -50.60 31.32 -18.17
N PRO A 98 -51.92 31.01 -18.31
CA PRO A 98 -52.40 29.96 -19.21
C PRO A 98 -51.88 30.18 -20.64
N GLY A 99 -51.05 29.26 -21.15
CA GLY A 99 -50.42 29.34 -22.48
C GLY A 99 -48.89 29.53 -22.49
N GLY A 100 -48.24 29.76 -21.34
CA GLY A 100 -46.77 29.90 -21.25
C GLY A 100 -46.00 28.59 -21.04
N GLN A 101 -46.69 27.44 -21.08
CA GLN A 101 -46.20 26.14 -20.57
C GLN A 101 -45.00 25.57 -21.34
N SER A 102 -44.79 25.96 -22.60
CA SER A 102 -43.59 25.60 -23.38
C SER A 102 -42.26 26.03 -22.73
N HIS A 103 -42.30 27.04 -21.85
CA HIS A 103 -41.11 27.58 -21.18
C HIS A 103 -40.68 26.79 -19.93
N SER A 104 -41.38 25.75 -19.48
CA SER A 104 -41.02 25.02 -18.25
C SER A 104 -40.02 23.87 -18.45
N VAL A 105 -39.69 23.51 -19.70
CA VAL A 105 -38.85 22.33 -20.02
C VAL A 105 -37.41 22.46 -19.52
N TRP A 106 -36.91 23.69 -19.31
CA TRP A 106 -35.52 23.93 -18.89
C TRP A 106 -35.17 23.26 -17.55
N THR A 107 -36.14 23.17 -16.63
CA THR A 107 -35.95 22.55 -15.30
C THR A 107 -35.69 21.06 -15.41
N ALA A 108 -36.29 20.39 -16.40
CA ALA A 108 -36.03 19.00 -16.71
C ALA A 108 -34.60 18.79 -17.22
N TYR A 109 -34.12 19.63 -18.15
CA TYR A 109 -32.73 19.56 -18.62
C TYR A 109 -31.74 19.80 -17.47
N ALA A 110 -31.91 20.87 -16.69
CA ALA A 110 -31.00 21.20 -15.59
C ALA A 110 -30.96 20.08 -14.53
N SER A 111 -32.13 19.57 -14.13
CA SER A 111 -32.23 18.47 -13.16
C SER A 111 -31.58 17.18 -13.66
N SER A 112 -31.64 16.90 -14.97
CA SER A 112 -31.09 15.68 -15.56
C SER A 112 -29.59 15.56 -15.32
N TYR A 113 -28.86 16.68 -15.39
CA TYR A 113 -27.44 16.71 -15.11
C TYR A 113 -27.13 16.49 -13.63
N VAL A 114 -27.87 17.14 -12.72
CA VAL A 114 -27.69 16.96 -11.26
C VAL A 114 -27.99 15.51 -10.85
N LEU A 115 -29.05 14.91 -11.40
CA LEU A 115 -29.44 13.52 -11.16
C LEU A 115 -28.41 12.54 -11.73
N ALA A 116 -27.83 12.83 -12.91
CA ALA A 116 -26.74 12.06 -13.48
C ALA A 116 -25.50 12.06 -12.56
N VAL A 117 -25.13 13.20 -11.98
CA VAL A 117 -24.04 13.25 -11.00
C VAL A 117 -24.38 12.43 -9.75
N LEU A 118 -25.63 12.43 -9.30
CA LEU A 118 -26.09 11.60 -8.17
C LEU A 118 -25.89 10.09 -8.44
N VAL A 119 -26.11 9.64 -9.67
CA VAL A 119 -25.84 8.26 -10.11
C VAL A 119 -24.35 7.94 -10.02
N LEU A 120 -23.49 8.84 -10.52
CA LEU A 120 -22.03 8.69 -10.44
C LEU A 120 -21.56 8.63 -8.98
N ARG A 121 -22.15 9.45 -8.10
CA ARG A 121 -21.93 9.50 -6.64
C ARG A 121 -22.56 8.32 -5.86
N GLY A 122 -23.12 7.33 -6.55
CA GLY A 122 -23.59 6.07 -5.93
C GLY A 122 -25.03 6.07 -5.43
N ARG A 123 -25.82 7.14 -5.64
CA ARG A 123 -27.20 7.26 -5.16
C ARG A 123 -28.25 7.04 -6.26
N VAL A 124 -28.09 5.94 -7.01
CA VAL A 124 -28.95 5.58 -8.15
C VAL A 124 -30.45 5.59 -7.80
N ARG A 125 -30.84 4.96 -6.68
CA ARG A 125 -32.25 4.92 -6.26
C ARG A 125 -32.85 6.31 -6.04
N ILE A 126 -32.10 7.22 -5.40
CA ILE A 126 -32.56 8.59 -5.12
C ILE A 126 -32.64 9.39 -6.43
N ALA A 127 -31.71 9.17 -7.36
CA ALA A 127 -31.77 9.80 -8.67
C ALA A 127 -33.04 9.42 -9.44
N TRP A 128 -33.41 8.14 -9.45
CA TRP A 128 -34.64 7.66 -10.09
C TRP A 128 -35.92 8.19 -9.41
N VAL A 129 -35.90 8.35 -8.08
CA VAL A 129 -37.00 9.04 -7.37
C VAL A 129 -37.11 10.50 -7.84
N GLY A 130 -35.99 11.19 -8.04
CA GLY A 130 -35.98 12.55 -8.62
C GLY A 130 -36.53 12.60 -10.06
N VAL A 131 -36.18 11.62 -10.90
CA VAL A 131 -36.74 11.47 -12.26
C VAL A 131 -38.26 11.25 -12.21
N ALA A 132 -38.74 10.37 -11.33
CA ALA A 132 -40.18 10.14 -11.17
C ALA A 132 -40.90 11.39 -10.66
N ALA A 133 -40.31 12.10 -9.70
CA ALA A 133 -40.88 13.33 -9.14
C ALA A 133 -40.97 14.44 -10.19
N ILE A 134 -39.97 14.61 -11.05
CA ILE A 134 -40.04 15.65 -12.08
C ILE A 134 -41.01 15.26 -13.20
N ALA A 135 -41.08 13.98 -13.57
CA ALA A 135 -42.09 13.47 -14.49
C ALA A 135 -43.51 13.71 -13.95
N ALA A 136 -43.73 13.53 -12.64
CA ALA A 136 -45.01 13.84 -12.00
C ALA A 136 -45.36 15.33 -12.07
N VAL A 137 -44.41 16.23 -11.79
CA VAL A 137 -44.63 17.68 -11.89
C VAL A 137 -44.96 18.09 -13.33
N VAL A 138 -44.24 17.56 -14.32
CA VAL A 138 -44.50 17.82 -15.74
C VAL A 138 -45.84 17.25 -16.19
N ALA A 139 -46.22 16.06 -15.71
CA ALA A 139 -47.51 15.44 -16.02
C ALA A 139 -48.68 16.24 -15.45
N VAL A 140 -48.57 16.74 -14.22
CA VAL A 140 -49.57 17.60 -13.59
C VAL A 140 -49.68 18.94 -14.32
N ALA A 141 -48.54 19.52 -14.73
CA ALA A 141 -48.53 20.73 -15.55
C ALA A 141 -49.23 20.49 -16.91
N GLY A 142 -48.94 19.36 -17.56
CA GLY A 142 -49.47 18.99 -18.87
C GLY A 142 -50.95 18.58 -18.91
N MET A 143 -51.66 18.54 -17.77
CA MET A 143 -53.11 18.25 -17.72
C MET A 143 -54.02 19.38 -18.26
N GLY A 144 -53.44 20.47 -18.77
CA GLY A 144 -54.18 21.51 -19.49
C GLY A 144 -54.74 21.04 -20.85
N PRO A 145 -55.61 21.84 -21.50
CA PRO A 145 -56.33 21.45 -22.72
C PRO A 145 -55.44 21.22 -23.96
N GLN A 146 -54.12 21.40 -23.87
CA GLN A 146 -53.16 21.17 -24.94
C GLN A 146 -51.94 20.43 -24.38
N LEU A 147 -51.77 19.16 -24.74
CA LEU A 147 -50.52 18.43 -24.52
C LEU A 147 -49.48 18.96 -25.51
N GLU A 148 -48.68 19.92 -25.07
CA GLU A 148 -47.59 20.43 -25.89
C GLU A 148 -46.46 19.39 -26.01
N ALA A 149 -45.88 19.24 -27.21
CA ALA A 149 -44.75 18.34 -27.46
C ALA A 149 -43.53 18.62 -26.53
N SER A 150 -43.42 19.86 -26.05
CA SER A 150 -42.45 20.33 -25.05
C SER A 150 -42.52 19.55 -23.72
N ALA A 151 -43.72 19.22 -23.24
CA ALA A 151 -43.93 18.47 -22.00
C ALA A 151 -43.50 17.00 -22.12
N VAL A 152 -43.72 16.39 -23.29
CA VAL A 152 -43.27 15.02 -23.59
C VAL A 152 -41.74 14.95 -23.61
N VAL A 153 -41.10 15.89 -24.31
CA VAL A 153 -39.64 15.98 -24.37
C VAL A 153 -39.04 16.23 -22.99
N GLY A 154 -39.63 17.11 -22.18
CA GLY A 154 -39.20 17.37 -20.80
C GLY A 154 -39.24 16.16 -19.89
N SER A 155 -40.17 15.22 -20.11
CA SER A 155 -40.26 14.00 -19.32
C SER A 155 -39.24 12.93 -19.74
N ILE A 156 -38.90 12.87 -21.03
CA ILE A 156 -38.01 11.84 -21.59
C ILE A 156 -36.53 12.14 -21.31
N VAL A 157 -36.12 13.40 -21.32
CA VAL A 157 -34.70 13.78 -21.21
C VAL A 157 -34.05 13.32 -19.88
N PRO A 158 -34.66 13.54 -18.70
CA PRO A 158 -34.11 13.02 -17.43
C PRO A 158 -34.03 11.50 -17.40
N ILE A 159 -34.99 10.81 -18.03
CA ILE A 159 -35.01 9.35 -18.11
C ILE A 159 -33.81 8.86 -18.93
N GLY A 160 -33.61 9.40 -20.13
CA GLY A 160 -32.55 8.96 -21.04
C GLY A 160 -31.14 9.20 -20.48
N THR A 161 -30.91 10.40 -19.93
CA THR A 161 -29.62 10.78 -19.32
C THR A 161 -29.30 9.92 -18.09
N VAL A 162 -30.25 9.78 -17.15
CA VAL A 162 -30.05 8.99 -15.92
C VAL A 162 -29.90 7.50 -16.26
N ALA A 163 -30.65 6.97 -17.23
CA ALA A 163 -30.50 5.59 -17.69
C ALA A 163 -29.11 5.34 -18.30
N ALA A 164 -28.68 6.18 -19.24
CA ALA A 164 -27.37 6.07 -19.88
C ALA A 164 -26.23 6.10 -18.86
N ILE A 165 -26.27 7.04 -17.92
CA ILE A 165 -25.25 7.16 -16.87
C ILE A 165 -25.33 6.02 -15.86
N THR A 166 -26.53 5.48 -15.58
CA THR A 166 -26.70 4.30 -14.72
C THR A 166 -26.05 3.07 -15.32
N VAL A 167 -26.27 2.82 -16.62
CA VAL A 167 -25.64 1.71 -17.36
C VAL A 167 -24.13 1.89 -17.42
N PHE A 168 -23.65 3.08 -17.76
CA PHE A 168 -22.22 3.40 -17.78
C PHE A 168 -21.56 3.15 -16.41
N ALA A 169 -22.16 3.65 -15.33
CA ALA A 169 -21.66 3.45 -13.97
C ALA A 169 -21.71 1.97 -13.55
N ALA A 170 -22.71 1.21 -13.99
CA ALA A 170 -22.82 -0.22 -13.70
C ALA A 170 -21.74 -1.05 -14.41
N ILE A 171 -21.37 -0.69 -15.64
CA ILE A 171 -20.32 -1.37 -16.42
C ILE A 171 -18.91 -0.99 -15.92
N MET A 172 -18.70 0.27 -15.56
CA MET A 172 -17.37 0.76 -15.18
C MET A 172 -16.92 0.29 -13.79
N ARG A 173 -17.86 0.12 -12.85
CA ARG A 173 -17.55 -0.28 -11.46
C ARG A 173 -16.86 -1.65 -11.33
N PRO A 174 -17.33 -2.73 -11.99
CA PRO A 174 -16.66 -4.03 -11.98
C PRO A 174 -15.24 -4.00 -12.58
N MET A 175 -15.07 -3.30 -13.71
CA MET A 175 -13.78 -3.19 -14.41
C MET A 175 -12.70 -2.50 -13.56
N GLN A 176 -13.12 -1.54 -12.73
CA GLN A 176 -12.19 -0.87 -11.81
C GLN A 176 -11.81 -1.74 -10.61
N ARG A 177 -12.75 -2.58 -10.12
CA ARG A 177 -12.45 -3.54 -9.05
C ARG A 177 -11.44 -4.58 -9.52
N SER A 178 -11.60 -5.10 -10.73
CA SER A 178 -10.65 -6.07 -11.29
C SER A 178 -9.27 -5.44 -11.47
N LEU A 179 -9.15 -4.21 -11.99
CA LEU A 179 -7.85 -3.53 -12.11
C LEU A 179 -7.15 -3.29 -10.76
N ARG A 180 -7.90 -3.00 -9.69
CA ARG A 180 -7.33 -2.87 -8.34
C ARG A 180 -6.78 -4.20 -7.84
N LEU A 181 -7.58 -5.27 -7.94
CA LEU A 181 -7.16 -6.62 -7.57
C LEU A 181 -5.93 -7.07 -8.36
N LEU A 182 -5.89 -6.80 -9.68
CA LEU A 182 -4.73 -7.09 -10.51
C LEU A 182 -3.47 -6.32 -10.07
N ARG A 183 -3.60 -5.05 -9.67
CA ARG A 183 -2.47 -4.27 -9.16
C ARG A 183 -1.98 -4.78 -7.81
N GLU A 184 -2.88 -5.12 -6.90
CA GLU A 184 -2.53 -5.71 -5.60
C GLU A 184 -1.82 -7.05 -5.79
N GLU A 185 -2.35 -7.94 -6.65
CA GLU A 185 -1.70 -9.20 -7.00
C GLU A 185 -0.33 -8.99 -7.64
N ALA A 186 -0.19 -8.03 -8.56
CA ALA A 186 1.09 -7.72 -9.20
C ALA A 186 2.13 -7.21 -8.19
N MET A 187 1.73 -6.36 -7.25
CA MET A 187 2.63 -5.88 -6.19
C MET A 187 3.08 -7.02 -5.27
N LEU A 188 2.17 -7.91 -4.86
CA LEU A 188 2.51 -9.07 -4.04
C LEU A 188 3.46 -10.03 -4.78
N ARG A 189 3.21 -10.30 -6.07
CA ARG A 189 4.09 -11.12 -6.91
C ARG A 189 5.48 -10.49 -7.05
N ALA A 190 5.56 -9.19 -7.32
CA ALA A 190 6.83 -8.48 -7.43
C ALA A 190 7.64 -8.50 -6.13
N ALA A 191 6.98 -8.37 -4.97
CA ALA A 191 7.64 -8.47 -3.66
C ALA A 191 8.18 -9.89 -3.39
N ALA A 192 7.41 -10.93 -3.74
CA ALA A 192 7.85 -12.31 -3.62
C ALA A 192 9.05 -12.60 -4.54
N GLU A 193 8.99 -12.15 -5.79
CA GLU A 193 10.07 -12.31 -6.77
C GLU A 193 11.34 -11.58 -6.32
N ALA A 194 11.21 -10.35 -5.80
CA ALA A 194 12.35 -9.62 -5.24
C ALA A 194 13.02 -10.39 -4.09
N THR A 195 12.22 -10.98 -3.19
CA THR A 195 12.74 -11.78 -2.07
C THR A 195 13.46 -13.04 -2.56
N MET A 196 12.89 -13.75 -3.53
CA MET A 196 13.52 -14.92 -4.15
C MET A 196 14.83 -14.55 -4.86
N SER A 197 14.83 -13.46 -5.63
CA SER A 197 16.04 -12.98 -6.32
C SER A 197 17.14 -12.56 -5.34
N ALA A 198 16.80 -11.95 -4.20
CA ALA A 198 17.77 -11.59 -3.18
C ALA A 198 18.38 -12.84 -2.53
N ALA A 199 17.57 -13.85 -2.22
CA ALA A 199 18.05 -15.12 -1.69
C ALA A 199 18.96 -15.86 -2.68
N ASP A 200 18.62 -15.85 -3.98
CA ASP A 200 19.42 -16.49 -5.02
C ASP A 200 20.75 -15.77 -5.27
N ASN A 201 20.74 -14.44 -5.25
CA ASN A 201 21.95 -13.62 -5.32
C ASN A 201 22.88 -13.89 -4.13
N GLU A 202 22.34 -14.01 -2.91
CA GLU A 202 23.13 -14.32 -1.72
C GLU A 202 23.70 -15.75 -1.79
N ARG A 203 22.90 -16.73 -2.21
CA ARG A 203 23.35 -18.10 -2.45
C ARG A 203 24.49 -18.14 -3.45
N THR A 204 24.35 -17.44 -4.58
CA THR A 204 25.36 -17.37 -5.63
C THR A 204 26.67 -16.79 -5.09
N ARG A 205 26.60 -15.68 -4.33
CA ARG A 205 27.78 -15.08 -3.68
C ARG A 205 28.48 -16.05 -2.74
N GLN A 206 27.72 -16.79 -1.93
CA GLN A 206 28.27 -17.78 -1.00
C GLN A 206 28.94 -18.93 -1.74
N LEU A 207 28.32 -19.44 -2.82
CA LEU A 207 28.90 -20.48 -3.66
C LEU A 207 30.19 -20.02 -4.33
N THR A 208 30.23 -18.82 -4.92
CA THR A 208 31.45 -18.27 -5.51
C THR A 208 32.56 -18.08 -4.48
N ARG A 209 32.23 -17.67 -3.25
CA ARG A 209 33.20 -17.56 -2.15
C ARG A 209 33.76 -18.93 -1.77
N LEU A 210 32.90 -19.94 -1.65
CA LEU A 210 33.30 -21.31 -1.33
C LEU A 210 34.21 -21.88 -2.42
N ASP A 211 33.81 -21.72 -3.69
CA ASP A 211 34.54 -22.19 -4.86
C ASP A 211 35.95 -21.58 -4.94
N ARG A 212 36.07 -20.27 -4.67
CA ARG A 212 37.40 -19.60 -4.64
C ARG A 212 38.34 -20.16 -3.58
N VAL A 213 37.81 -20.62 -2.44
CA VAL A 213 38.60 -21.07 -1.30
C VAL A 213 38.89 -22.57 -1.36
N ALA A 214 37.91 -23.39 -1.70
CA ALA A 214 38.02 -24.85 -1.73
C ALA A 214 38.29 -25.43 -3.13
N GLY A 215 37.96 -24.72 -4.20
CA GLY A 215 38.11 -25.17 -5.58
C GLY A 215 39.52 -25.66 -5.92
N PRO A 216 40.59 -24.86 -5.67
CA PRO A 216 41.95 -25.24 -6.04
C PRO A 216 42.45 -26.53 -5.39
N ILE A 217 42.06 -26.82 -4.14
CA ILE A 217 42.51 -28.02 -3.44
C ILE A 217 41.69 -29.26 -3.84
N LEU A 218 40.40 -29.06 -4.15
CA LEU A 218 39.52 -30.12 -4.67
C LEU A 218 39.90 -30.54 -6.09
N GLU A 219 40.26 -29.60 -6.97
CA GLU A 219 40.77 -29.90 -8.31
C GLU A 219 42.06 -30.74 -8.25
N ARG A 220 43.00 -30.38 -7.37
CA ARG A 220 44.24 -31.16 -7.19
C ARG A 220 44.01 -32.58 -6.69
N ILE A 221 43.05 -32.78 -5.79
CA ILE A 221 42.65 -34.13 -5.32
C ILE A 221 42.02 -34.91 -6.48
N ALA A 222 41.15 -34.27 -7.27
CA ALA A 222 40.51 -34.88 -8.43
C ALA A 222 41.52 -35.31 -9.51
N ASP A 223 42.61 -34.54 -9.68
CA ASP A 223 43.72 -34.85 -10.58
C ASP A 223 44.63 -35.98 -10.08
N GLY A 224 44.39 -36.51 -8.87
CA GLY A 224 45.12 -37.66 -8.33
C GLY A 224 46.54 -37.34 -7.83
N VAL A 225 46.84 -36.08 -7.57
CA VAL A 225 48.16 -35.66 -7.06
C VAL A 225 48.32 -36.02 -5.59
N GLU A 226 49.41 -36.70 -5.22
CA GLU A 226 49.70 -36.99 -3.81
C GLU A 226 49.99 -35.70 -3.03
N LEU A 227 49.19 -35.45 -1.99
CA LEU A 227 49.36 -34.30 -1.11
C LEU A 227 50.59 -34.45 -0.21
N THR A 228 51.42 -33.41 -0.17
CA THR A 228 52.53 -33.31 0.78
C THR A 228 52.02 -33.20 2.23
N VAL A 229 52.89 -33.41 3.23
CA VAL A 229 52.52 -33.31 4.64
C VAL A 229 52.04 -31.90 5.00
N SER A 230 52.65 -30.86 4.42
CA SER A 230 52.23 -29.47 4.61
C SER A 230 50.85 -29.18 4.03
N GLU A 231 50.53 -29.73 2.86
CA GLU A 231 49.22 -29.55 2.21
C GLU A 231 48.11 -30.30 2.93
N ARG A 232 48.40 -31.45 3.55
CA ARG A 232 47.42 -32.15 4.41
C ARG A 232 47.06 -31.33 5.64
N GLU A 233 48.04 -30.64 6.23
CA GLU A 233 47.76 -29.74 7.36
C GLU A 233 46.96 -28.51 6.90
N GLU A 234 47.26 -27.96 5.73
CA GLU A 234 46.47 -26.87 5.12
C GLU A 234 45.02 -27.30 4.84
N CYS A 235 44.80 -28.50 4.30
CA CYS A 235 43.46 -29.09 4.16
C CYS A 235 42.73 -29.19 5.50
N ARG A 236 43.41 -29.69 6.55
CA ARG A 236 42.81 -29.86 7.88
C ARG A 236 42.42 -28.52 8.50
N LEU A 237 43.26 -27.51 8.33
CA LEU A 237 42.99 -26.14 8.80
C LEU A 237 41.82 -25.52 8.02
N LEU A 238 41.78 -25.72 6.70
CA LEU A 238 40.70 -25.20 5.85
C LEU A 238 39.36 -25.87 6.15
N GLU A 239 39.33 -27.19 6.35
CA GLU A 239 38.13 -27.91 6.77
C GLU A 239 37.60 -27.39 8.11
N ALA A 240 38.50 -27.19 9.09
CA ALA A 240 38.14 -26.65 10.39
C ALA A 240 37.55 -25.24 10.27
N GLU A 241 38.14 -24.37 9.45
CA GLU A 241 37.64 -23.02 9.17
C GLU A 241 36.27 -23.03 8.49
N LEU A 242 36.05 -23.91 7.50
CA LEU A 242 34.75 -24.07 6.84
C LEU A 242 33.68 -24.60 7.81
N ARG A 243 34.04 -25.57 8.66
CA ARG A 243 33.14 -26.14 9.67
C ARG A 243 32.74 -25.10 10.71
N ASP A 244 33.70 -24.30 11.17
CA ASP A 244 33.44 -23.21 12.10
C ASP A 244 32.60 -22.11 11.45
N GLY A 245 32.83 -21.81 10.17
CA GLY A 245 32.03 -20.84 9.43
C GLY A 245 30.56 -21.23 9.31
N LEU A 246 30.27 -22.53 9.22
CA LEU A 246 28.91 -23.07 9.25
C LEU A 246 28.31 -23.09 10.66
N ARG A 247 29.12 -23.38 11.69
CA ARG A 247 28.65 -23.50 13.08
C ARG A 247 28.55 -22.16 13.81
N ALA A 248 29.32 -21.17 13.39
CA ALA A 248 29.47 -19.91 14.10
C ALA A 248 29.60 -18.70 13.15
N PRO A 249 28.62 -18.44 12.27
CA PRO A 249 28.74 -17.46 11.21
C PRO A 249 29.01 -16.03 11.72
N GLN A 250 28.51 -15.65 12.89
CA GLN A 250 28.75 -14.31 13.44
C GLN A 250 30.08 -14.16 14.18
N LEU A 251 30.81 -15.26 14.41
CA LEU A 251 32.17 -15.24 14.96
C LEU A 251 33.25 -15.22 13.85
N VAL A 252 32.88 -15.42 12.59
CA VAL A 252 33.81 -15.41 11.45
C VAL A 252 34.20 -13.96 11.11
N THR A 253 35.21 -13.45 11.79
CA THR A 253 35.86 -12.17 11.48
C THR A 253 37.33 -12.42 11.14
N ASP A 254 37.93 -11.58 10.29
CA ASP A 254 39.33 -11.76 9.88
C ASP A 254 40.29 -11.81 11.08
N GLU A 255 40.01 -11.01 12.12
CA GLU A 255 40.76 -10.98 13.38
C GLU A 255 40.68 -12.33 14.13
N LEU A 256 39.47 -12.83 14.38
CA LEU A 256 39.27 -14.07 15.13
C LEU A 256 39.74 -15.30 14.35
N SER A 257 39.51 -15.33 13.04
CA SER A 257 39.96 -16.43 12.16
C SER A 257 41.48 -16.54 12.12
N CYS A 258 42.19 -15.41 12.05
CA CYS A 258 43.66 -15.40 12.13
C CYS A 258 44.18 -15.90 13.49
N ALA A 259 43.57 -15.45 14.59
CA ALA A 259 43.95 -15.89 15.93
C ALA A 259 43.68 -17.39 16.15
N ALA A 260 42.52 -17.88 15.69
CA ALA A 260 42.18 -19.30 15.73
C ALA A 260 43.14 -20.16 14.91
N ARG A 261 43.53 -19.69 13.70
CA ARG A 261 44.53 -20.37 12.87
C ARG A 261 45.90 -20.41 13.55
N GLY A 262 46.32 -19.31 14.17
CA GLY A 262 47.56 -19.25 14.94
C GLY A 262 47.56 -20.17 16.16
N ALA A 263 46.44 -20.26 16.89
CA ALA A 263 46.32 -21.19 18.01
C ALA A 263 46.38 -22.66 17.55
N ARG A 264 45.69 -22.99 16.45
CA ARG A 264 45.72 -24.33 15.86
C ARG A 264 47.11 -24.75 15.38
N SER A 265 47.86 -23.84 14.76
CA SER A 265 49.24 -24.14 14.33
C SER A 265 50.19 -24.39 15.49
N ARG A 266 49.89 -23.88 16.69
CA ARG A 266 50.59 -24.21 17.94
C ARG A 266 50.13 -25.53 18.58
N GLY A 267 49.11 -26.19 18.02
CA GLY A 267 48.57 -27.45 18.56
C GLY A 267 47.43 -27.27 19.57
N VAL A 268 46.83 -26.08 19.66
CA VAL A 268 45.66 -25.82 20.50
C VAL A 268 44.39 -26.30 19.78
N GLU A 269 43.52 -27.03 20.47
CA GLU A 269 42.19 -27.37 19.96
C GLU A 269 41.25 -26.17 20.11
N VAL A 270 40.70 -25.67 19.01
CA VAL A 270 39.81 -24.49 19.01
C VAL A 270 38.40 -24.89 18.61
N VAL A 271 37.41 -24.57 19.44
CA VAL A 271 35.99 -24.83 19.22
C VAL A 271 35.20 -23.52 19.24
N LEU A 272 34.60 -23.15 18.11
CA LEU A 272 33.75 -21.96 17.97
C LEU A 272 32.27 -22.39 17.85
N LEU A 273 31.40 -21.80 18.65
CA LEU A 273 29.96 -22.10 18.70
C LEU A 273 29.14 -20.81 18.73
N ASP A 274 28.15 -20.69 17.84
CA ASP A 274 27.18 -19.60 17.86
C ASP A 274 25.75 -20.13 17.97
N ASP A 275 25.15 -20.00 19.16
CA ASP A 275 23.76 -20.35 19.39
C ASP A 275 22.78 -19.18 19.10
N GLY A 276 23.23 -18.11 18.42
CA GLY A 276 22.38 -17.01 17.91
C GLY A 276 22.21 -15.80 18.84
N GLY A 277 22.99 -15.72 19.92
CA GLY A 277 22.91 -14.67 20.95
C GLY A 277 23.19 -13.26 20.48
N PHE A 278 23.85 -13.08 19.32
CA PHE A 278 24.16 -11.75 18.79
C PHE A 278 22.99 -11.04 18.12
N THR A 279 21.84 -11.70 17.97
CA THR A 279 20.65 -11.11 17.35
C THR A 279 20.11 -9.97 18.22
N GLY A 280 20.17 -8.73 17.73
CA GLY A 280 19.71 -7.54 18.47
C GLY A 280 20.71 -6.96 19.48
N VAL A 281 21.95 -7.46 19.50
CA VAL A 281 23.01 -6.97 20.38
C VAL A 281 23.79 -5.83 19.70
N PRO A 282 24.14 -4.74 20.42
CA PRO A 282 24.95 -3.66 19.87
C PRO A 282 26.32 -4.12 19.37
N GLU A 283 26.79 -3.51 18.27
CA GLU A 283 28.06 -3.85 17.62
C GLU A 283 29.27 -3.76 18.55
N TRP A 284 29.29 -2.78 19.47
CA TRP A 284 30.38 -2.62 20.45
C TRP A 284 30.48 -3.79 21.43
N VAL A 285 29.36 -4.41 21.80
CA VAL A 285 29.35 -5.59 22.69
C VAL A 285 29.89 -6.80 21.93
N ARG A 286 29.47 -6.97 20.66
CA ARG A 286 30.01 -8.02 19.78
C ARG A 286 31.52 -7.90 19.63
N LYS A 287 32.03 -6.68 19.40
CA LYS A 287 33.47 -6.42 19.32
C LYS A 287 34.20 -6.82 20.61
N ARG A 288 33.64 -6.53 21.78
CA ARG A 288 34.23 -6.97 23.06
C ARG A 288 34.32 -8.49 23.20
N VAL A 289 33.34 -9.23 22.68
CA VAL A 289 33.39 -10.70 22.65
C VAL A 289 34.52 -11.18 21.75
N ILE A 290 34.63 -10.61 20.55
CA ILE A 290 35.71 -10.93 19.60
C ILE A 290 37.07 -10.60 20.22
N ASP A 291 37.27 -9.40 20.75
CA ASP A 291 38.52 -8.97 21.37
C ASP A 291 38.93 -9.89 22.54
N ALA A 292 37.97 -10.32 23.36
CA ALA A 292 38.24 -11.23 24.47
C ALA A 292 38.63 -12.62 23.98
N ALA A 293 37.91 -13.15 22.98
CA ALA A 293 38.23 -14.44 22.38
C ALA A 293 39.59 -14.44 21.69
N THR A 294 39.92 -13.39 20.92
CA THR A 294 41.22 -13.21 20.26
C THR A 294 42.37 -13.20 21.28
N ARG A 295 42.23 -12.45 22.38
CA ARG A 295 43.26 -12.42 23.44
C ARG A 295 43.52 -13.79 24.06
N GLU A 296 42.47 -14.55 24.35
CA GLU A 296 42.62 -15.89 24.94
C GLU A 296 43.22 -16.88 23.93
N LEU A 297 42.83 -16.79 22.66
CA LEU A 297 43.41 -17.60 21.58
C LEU A 297 44.89 -17.30 21.37
N ASP A 298 45.30 -16.02 21.38
CA ASP A 298 46.71 -15.63 21.24
C ASP A 298 47.57 -16.04 22.44
N ALA A 299 47.00 -16.06 23.65
CA ALA A 299 47.69 -16.46 24.86
C ALA A 299 47.86 -17.99 24.98
N ALA A 300 46.97 -18.78 24.36
CA ALA A 300 46.99 -20.24 24.44
C ALA A 300 48.12 -20.84 23.60
N ASN A 301 48.99 -21.63 24.25
CA ASN A 301 50.08 -22.37 23.60
C ASN A 301 49.84 -23.88 23.54
N THR A 302 49.03 -24.43 24.45
CA THR A 302 48.62 -25.84 24.49
C THR A 302 47.21 -25.97 25.09
N GLY A 303 46.53 -27.10 24.87
CA GLY A 303 45.20 -27.36 25.44
C GLY A 303 44.04 -27.05 24.49
N THR A 304 42.89 -26.67 25.04
CA THR A 304 41.64 -26.45 24.31
C THR A 304 41.05 -25.08 24.64
N VAL A 305 40.66 -24.32 23.62
CA VAL A 305 39.94 -23.03 23.75
C VAL A 305 38.56 -23.15 23.11
N THR A 306 37.51 -22.95 23.91
CA THR A 306 36.11 -22.96 23.46
C THR A 306 35.50 -21.58 23.58
N VAL A 307 35.08 -21.00 22.45
CA VAL A 307 34.31 -19.75 22.39
C VAL A 307 32.87 -20.10 22.06
N ARG A 308 31.94 -19.76 22.94
CA ARG A 308 30.51 -20.03 22.76
C ARG A 308 29.67 -18.78 22.97
N VAL A 309 28.89 -18.43 21.97
CA VAL A 309 27.80 -17.44 22.08
C VAL A 309 26.55 -18.18 22.50
N LEU A 310 25.90 -17.71 23.55
CA LEU A 310 24.73 -18.34 24.15
C LEU A 310 23.44 -17.92 23.43
N PRO A 311 22.36 -18.73 23.49
CA PRO A 311 21.09 -18.36 22.87
C PRO A 311 20.44 -17.15 23.54
N LEU A 312 19.56 -16.48 22.79
CA LEU A 312 18.82 -15.29 23.23
C LEU A 312 18.06 -15.52 24.55
N GLY A 313 18.01 -14.49 25.39
CA GLY A 313 17.30 -14.52 26.68
C GLY A 313 18.11 -15.04 27.87
N ARG A 314 19.40 -15.37 27.68
CA ARG A 314 20.32 -15.62 28.79
C ARG A 314 21.02 -14.33 29.23
N ARG A 315 21.35 -14.27 30.52
CA ARG A 315 22.12 -13.16 31.11
C ARG A 315 23.54 -13.09 30.56
N LEU A 316 24.14 -14.23 30.25
CA LEU A 316 25.45 -14.29 29.58
C LEU A 316 25.23 -14.30 28.07
N LEU A 317 25.97 -13.44 27.37
CA LEU A 317 26.03 -13.37 25.91
C LEU A 317 27.03 -14.37 25.34
N ALA A 318 28.23 -14.43 25.92
CA ALA A 318 29.30 -15.30 25.45
C ALA A 318 30.15 -15.83 26.60
N THR A 319 30.73 -17.01 26.40
CA THR A 319 31.72 -17.62 27.29
C THR A 319 32.94 -18.03 26.48
N VAL A 320 34.12 -17.70 26.97
CA VAL A 320 35.41 -18.16 26.46
C VAL A 320 36.04 -19.03 27.55
N LEU A 321 36.26 -20.29 27.26
CA LEU A 321 36.88 -21.26 28.17
C LEU A 321 38.22 -21.68 27.58
N ALA A 322 39.32 -21.42 28.29
CA ALA A 322 40.66 -21.86 27.93
C ALA A 322 41.14 -22.87 28.97
N THR A 323 41.30 -24.13 28.57
CA THR A 323 41.71 -25.24 29.43
C THR A 323 43.05 -25.77 28.96
N GLY A 324 44.09 -25.67 29.79
CA GLY A 324 45.42 -26.18 29.51
C GLY A 324 46.09 -26.80 30.75
N PRO A 325 47.24 -27.46 30.59
CA PRO A 325 47.94 -28.16 31.67
C PRO A 325 48.39 -27.24 32.82
N GLU A 326 48.58 -25.95 32.55
CA GLU A 326 49.02 -24.96 33.55
C GLU A 326 47.91 -24.00 34.02
N ARG A 327 46.79 -23.91 33.28
CA ARG A 327 45.75 -22.90 33.55
C ARG A 327 44.39 -23.32 32.99
N ASP A 328 43.36 -23.24 33.82
CA ASP A 328 41.96 -23.25 33.41
C ASP A 328 41.39 -21.84 33.68
N GLN A 329 40.90 -21.18 32.64
CA GLN A 329 40.39 -19.81 32.74
C GLN A 329 39.04 -19.72 32.02
N ARG A 330 38.05 -19.15 32.71
CA ARG A 330 36.72 -18.91 32.14
C ARG A 330 36.42 -17.43 32.10
N THR A 331 36.26 -16.90 30.91
CA THR A 331 35.87 -15.51 30.67
C THR A 331 34.41 -15.47 30.23
N GLU A 332 33.56 -14.85 31.04
CA GLU A 332 32.13 -14.67 30.79
C GLU A 332 31.83 -13.23 30.40
N ILE A 333 30.96 -13.05 29.40
CA ILE A 333 30.59 -11.73 28.87
C ILE A 333 29.08 -11.61 28.87
N ASP A 334 28.55 -10.62 29.59
CA ASP A 334 27.12 -10.30 29.66
C ASP A 334 26.68 -9.53 28.39
N THR A 335 25.37 -9.49 28.14
CA THR A 335 24.68 -8.62 27.18
C THR A 335 25.00 -7.12 27.34
N ASP A 336 25.33 -6.66 28.55
CA ASP A 336 25.84 -5.30 28.82
C ASP A 336 27.35 -5.15 28.54
N GLY A 337 27.99 -6.18 28.00
CA GLY A 337 29.42 -6.24 27.71
C GLY A 337 30.31 -6.40 28.94
N LYS A 338 29.77 -6.54 30.16
CA LYS A 338 30.59 -6.75 31.36
C LYS A 338 31.35 -8.08 31.25
N VAL A 339 32.67 -8.03 31.42
CA VAL A 339 33.56 -9.20 31.36
C VAL A 339 33.88 -9.63 32.78
N THR A 340 33.68 -10.91 33.08
CA THR A 340 34.03 -11.54 34.36
C THR A 340 34.99 -12.68 34.08
N VAL A 341 36.16 -12.66 34.71
CA VAL A 341 37.17 -13.73 34.59
C VAL A 341 37.11 -14.55 35.87
N GLY A 342 36.90 -15.85 35.74
CA GLY A 342 36.89 -16.85 36.81
C GLY A 342 37.94 -17.91 36.60
#